data_AF-A0A967TH35-F1
#
_entry.id   AF-A0A967TH35-F1
#
_cell.length_a   1.000
_cell.length_b   1.000
_cell.length_c   1.000
_cell.angle_alpha   90.00
_cell.angle_beta   90.00
_cell.angle_gamma   90.00
#
_symmetry.space_group_name_H-M   'P 1'
#
loop_
_entity.id
_entity.type
_entity.pdbx_description
1 polymer ?
#
loop_
_entity_poly.entity_id
_entity_poly.type
_entity_poly.pdbx_seq_one_letter_code
_entity_poly.pdbx_strand_id
1 'polypeptide(L)'
;VRTAGGDLLASGTVAPGAVAEAEGMVIETKDALPLQVRIGDRSEEVSRPFAPGWFSLLPPLIAIALALIFREVITALFAGVWIGALAVAGWNPITATWRVIDTYAVPALGDVDGGHTQIIVFSLLLGGMVGIVARNGGTLGIVEAVAPWASSKRRGKLATWLAGLCIFFDDYANTLIVGNTMRPITDRLKISREKLAYLVDSTAAPVAALVPISTWVGYEISLIADGFRIAADQPTTDAVTASGLLGASPFAVFIHTIPYLFYPLLALVLVFLTSYMNRDFGTMAGAEARAGRGDGLYREGAMLATDTSEDLMQPKEGSPHLWWNAGIPVLTVIFVVLLGLWVTGRAQVGPEASVMDVFGAADPFATLLWGSLAGCIVAIALSLAQGILDVHESMEALVGG
;
A
#
# COMPACT_ATOMS: atom_id res chain seq x y z
N VAL A 1 14.18 -34.92 -21.05
CA VAL A 1 14.09 -33.56 -21.60
C VAL A 1 15.46 -33.18 -22.17
N ARG A 2 15.49 -32.72 -23.41
CA ARG A 2 16.72 -32.24 -24.08
C ARG A 2 16.56 -30.80 -24.54
N THR A 3 17.66 -30.06 -24.67
CA THR A 3 17.68 -28.76 -25.36
C THR A 3 17.51 -28.94 -26.87
N ALA A 4 17.26 -27.85 -27.60
CA ALA A 4 17.27 -27.86 -29.07
C ALA A 4 18.64 -28.30 -29.65
N GLY A 5 19.74 -28.03 -28.94
CA GLY A 5 21.08 -28.52 -29.27
C GLY A 5 21.30 -30.01 -28.96
N GLY A 6 20.35 -30.66 -28.30
CA GLY A 6 20.39 -32.09 -27.97
C GLY A 6 20.96 -32.41 -26.59
N ASP A 7 21.35 -31.42 -25.79
CA ASP A 7 21.90 -31.63 -24.44
C ASP A 7 20.84 -32.19 -23.51
N LEU A 8 21.21 -33.20 -22.71
CA LEU A 8 20.29 -33.84 -21.78
C LEU A 8 20.16 -33.02 -20.50
N LEU A 9 19.00 -32.41 -20.27
CA LEU A 9 18.70 -31.65 -19.05
C LEU A 9 18.14 -32.53 -17.93
N ALA A 10 17.31 -33.51 -18.29
CA ALA A 10 16.70 -34.43 -17.33
C ALA A 10 16.36 -35.76 -18.00
N SER A 11 16.52 -36.86 -17.26
CA SER A 11 16.10 -38.21 -17.67
C SER A 11 15.53 -38.97 -16.50
N GLY A 12 14.54 -39.83 -16.75
CA GLY A 12 13.93 -40.67 -15.74
C GLY A 12 13.04 -41.73 -16.37
N THR A 13 12.41 -42.54 -15.52
CA THR A 13 11.44 -43.57 -15.92
C THR A 13 10.07 -43.22 -15.38
N VAL A 14 9.04 -43.41 -16.19
CA VAL A 14 7.64 -43.24 -15.78
C VAL A 14 6.89 -44.53 -16.05
N ALA A 15 6.13 -45.01 -15.07
CA ALA A 15 5.28 -46.18 -15.24
C ALA A 15 4.09 -45.84 -16.15
N PRO A 16 3.51 -46.82 -16.88
CA PRO A 16 2.32 -46.58 -17.69
C PRO A 16 1.18 -45.99 -16.85
N GLY A 17 0.64 -44.84 -17.28
CA GLY A 17 -0.44 -44.13 -16.58
C GLY A 17 0.00 -43.30 -15.36
N ALA A 18 1.29 -43.27 -15.02
CA ALA A 18 1.83 -42.41 -13.98
C ALA A 18 2.29 -41.06 -14.54
N VAL A 19 2.43 -40.07 -13.66
CA VAL A 19 3.02 -38.76 -13.96
C VAL A 19 4.45 -38.73 -13.43
N ALA A 20 5.37 -38.13 -14.18
CA ALA A 20 6.72 -37.85 -13.75
C ALA A 20 7.01 -36.37 -13.95
N GLU A 21 7.56 -35.73 -12.93
CA GLU A 21 7.92 -34.31 -12.93
C GLU A 21 9.44 -34.16 -13.02
N ALA A 22 9.89 -33.22 -13.84
CA ALA A 22 11.28 -32.83 -13.95
C ALA A 22 11.38 -31.35 -13.55
N GLU A 23 12.07 -31.07 -12.45
CA GLU A 23 12.23 -29.74 -11.87
C GLU A 23 13.70 -29.30 -11.88
N GLY A 24 13.96 -28.02 -11.59
CA GLY A 24 15.32 -27.49 -11.47
C GLY A 24 16.10 -27.35 -12.79
N MET A 25 15.43 -27.48 -13.94
CA MET A 25 16.08 -27.28 -15.24
C MET A 25 16.34 -25.79 -15.48
N VAL A 26 17.61 -25.42 -15.63
CA VAL A 26 18.04 -24.06 -15.94
C VAL A 26 18.35 -23.93 -17.42
N ILE A 27 17.75 -22.93 -18.08
CA ILE A 27 17.97 -22.62 -19.50
C ILE A 27 18.59 -21.23 -19.59
N GLU A 28 19.89 -21.18 -19.86
CA GLU A 28 20.65 -19.93 -19.85
C GLU A 28 20.50 -19.13 -21.15
N THR A 29 20.25 -19.80 -22.28
CA THR A 29 20.22 -19.18 -23.60
C THR A 29 18.96 -19.54 -24.38
N LYS A 30 18.50 -18.60 -25.21
CA LYS A 30 17.36 -18.81 -26.11
C LYS A 30 17.60 -19.96 -27.09
N ASP A 31 18.85 -20.18 -27.51
CA ASP A 31 19.23 -21.21 -28.49
C ASP A 31 19.02 -22.64 -27.97
N ALA A 32 18.88 -22.81 -26.65
CA ALA A 32 18.52 -24.08 -26.04
C ALA A 32 17.02 -24.44 -26.18
N LEU A 33 16.18 -23.51 -26.67
CA LEU A 33 14.76 -23.72 -26.94
C LEU A 33 14.50 -23.99 -28.44
N PRO A 34 13.47 -24.79 -28.80
CA PRO A 34 12.51 -25.45 -27.91
C PRO A 34 13.12 -26.66 -27.19
N LEU A 35 12.59 -26.97 -26.00
CA LEU A 35 12.93 -28.22 -25.30
C LEU A 35 12.26 -29.40 -26.00
N GLN A 36 12.98 -30.51 -26.12
CA GLN A 36 12.43 -31.78 -26.59
C GLN A 36 12.15 -32.71 -25.42
N VAL A 37 10.88 -33.04 -25.21
CA VAL A 37 10.43 -34.02 -24.23
C VAL A 37 10.17 -35.34 -24.95
N ARG A 38 11.04 -36.32 -24.72
CA ARG A 38 10.92 -37.65 -25.33
C ARG A 38 10.46 -38.69 -24.30
N ILE A 39 9.39 -39.42 -24.61
CA ILE A 39 8.86 -40.54 -23.83
C ILE A 39 8.71 -41.74 -24.77
N GLY A 40 9.59 -42.74 -24.61
CA GLY A 40 9.70 -43.85 -25.55
C GLY A 40 10.02 -43.36 -26.96
N ASP A 41 9.12 -43.65 -27.91
CA ASP A 41 9.24 -43.25 -29.32
C ASP A 41 8.51 -41.93 -29.64
N ARG A 42 7.81 -41.33 -28.68
CA ARG A 42 7.15 -40.04 -28.86
C ARG A 42 8.06 -38.90 -28.40
N SER A 43 8.08 -37.82 -29.16
CA SER A 43 8.77 -36.58 -28.83
C SER A 43 7.81 -35.42 -28.99
N GLU A 44 7.75 -34.53 -28.00
CA GLU A 44 7.02 -33.28 -28.06
C GLU A 44 7.96 -32.09 -27.83
N GLU A 45 7.69 -30.98 -28.49
CA GLU A 45 8.45 -29.74 -28.33
C GLU A 45 7.74 -28.79 -27.38
N VAL A 46 8.48 -28.29 -26.39
CA VAL A 46 8.02 -27.29 -25.44
C VAL A 46 8.84 -26.03 -25.63
N SER A 47 8.20 -25.00 -26.20
CA SER A 47 8.77 -23.66 -26.31
C SER A 47 8.06 -22.73 -25.34
N ARG A 48 8.81 -22.10 -24.45
CA ARG A 48 8.31 -21.04 -23.56
C ARG A 48 8.85 -19.70 -24.06
N PRO A 49 8.08 -18.60 -23.93
CA PRO A 49 8.57 -17.25 -24.21
C PRO A 49 9.85 -16.97 -23.43
N PHE A 50 10.90 -16.57 -24.15
CA PHE A 50 12.18 -16.20 -23.56
C PHE A 50 12.23 -14.69 -23.35
N ALA A 51 12.41 -14.26 -22.11
CA ALA A 51 12.72 -12.89 -21.73
C ALA A 51 14.02 -12.87 -20.92
N PRO A 52 15.01 -12.03 -21.26
CA PRO A 52 16.21 -11.87 -20.45
C PRO A 52 15.87 -11.41 -19.03
N GLY A 53 16.65 -11.82 -18.03
CA GLY A 53 16.39 -11.46 -16.62
C GLY A 53 16.28 -9.95 -16.38
N TRP A 54 17.09 -9.13 -17.07
CA TRP A 54 17.01 -7.67 -16.98
C TRP A 54 15.67 -7.09 -17.45
N PHE A 55 14.94 -7.81 -18.31
CA PHE A 55 13.65 -7.37 -18.82
C PHE A 55 12.60 -7.26 -17.69
N SER A 56 12.75 -8.00 -16.59
CA SER A 56 11.88 -7.89 -15.42
C SER A 56 11.81 -6.47 -14.83
N LEU A 57 12.86 -5.66 -15.05
CA LEU A 57 12.91 -4.26 -14.62
C LEU A 57 12.16 -3.31 -15.58
N LEU A 58 11.92 -3.73 -16.81
CA LEU A 58 11.35 -2.85 -17.83
C LEU A 58 9.88 -2.47 -17.56
N PRO A 59 8.96 -3.40 -17.21
CA PRO A 59 7.58 -3.06 -16.87
C PRO A 59 7.44 -1.97 -15.79
N PRO A 60 8.07 -2.05 -14.60
CA PRO A 60 7.94 -1.00 -13.59
C PRO A 60 8.61 0.31 -14.02
N LEU A 61 9.76 0.27 -14.72
CA LEU A 61 10.42 1.49 -15.20
C LEU A 61 9.58 2.24 -16.24
N ILE A 62 8.92 1.51 -17.14
CA ILE A 62 8.01 2.12 -18.12
C ILE A 62 6.79 2.67 -17.41
N ALA A 63 6.19 1.95 -16.46
CA ALA A 63 5.08 2.49 -15.67
C ALA A 63 5.47 3.80 -14.99
N ILE A 64 6.62 3.89 -14.33
CA ILE A 64 7.11 5.12 -13.70
C ILE A 64 7.32 6.23 -14.74
N ALA A 65 7.98 5.93 -15.86
CA ALA A 65 8.24 6.91 -16.90
C ALA A 65 6.94 7.47 -17.50
N LEU A 66 5.98 6.60 -17.82
CA LEU A 66 4.69 7.00 -18.36
C LEU A 66 3.86 7.79 -17.34
N ALA A 67 3.89 7.41 -16.06
CA ALA A 67 3.22 8.15 -15.00
C ALA A 67 3.77 9.58 -14.88
N LEU A 68 5.09 9.77 -15.01
CA LEU A 68 5.73 11.09 -14.98
C LEU A 68 5.45 11.93 -16.24
N ILE A 69 5.42 11.30 -17.42
CA ILE A 69 5.17 11.97 -18.70
C ILE A 69 3.70 12.38 -18.83
N PHE A 70 2.79 11.42 -18.65
CA PHE A 70 1.35 11.63 -18.84
C PHE A 70 0.66 12.25 -17.62
N ARG A 71 1.31 12.20 -16.44
CA ARG A 71 0.71 12.61 -15.17
C ARG A 71 -0.61 11.88 -14.89
N GLU A 72 -0.68 10.64 -15.34
CA GLU A 72 -1.86 9.79 -15.25
C GLU A 72 -1.37 8.40 -14.84
N VAL A 73 -1.73 8.00 -13.62
CA VAL A 73 -1.14 6.83 -12.95
C VAL A 73 -1.80 5.54 -13.43
N ILE A 74 -3.11 5.55 -13.68
CA ILE A 74 -3.87 4.32 -13.98
C ILE A 74 -3.44 3.74 -15.33
N THR A 75 -3.36 4.57 -16.36
CA THR A 75 -2.91 4.22 -17.71
C THR A 75 -1.46 3.76 -17.68
N ALA A 76 -0.62 4.41 -16.87
CA ALA A 76 0.79 4.05 -16.74
C ALA A 76 0.98 2.67 -16.08
N LEU A 77 0.22 2.37 -15.02
CA LEU A 77 0.20 1.04 -14.39
C LEU A 77 -0.32 -0.02 -15.35
N PHE A 78 -1.41 0.26 -16.08
CA PHE A 78 -1.93 -0.65 -17.11
C PHE A 78 -0.87 -0.95 -18.17
N ALA A 79 -0.18 0.06 -18.68
CA ALA A 79 0.89 -0.12 -19.66
C ALA A 79 2.05 -0.97 -19.11
N GLY A 80 2.44 -0.76 -17.85
CA GLY A 80 3.43 -1.61 -17.19
C GLY A 80 3.01 -3.08 -17.16
N VAL A 81 1.82 -3.37 -16.63
CA VAL A 81 1.27 -4.74 -16.57
C VAL A 81 1.15 -5.34 -17.98
N TRP A 82 0.70 -4.55 -18.96
CA TRP A 82 0.57 -5.00 -20.35
C TRP A 82 1.92 -5.36 -21.00
N ILE A 83 2.99 -4.61 -20.72
CA ILE A 83 4.34 -4.93 -21.21
C ILE A 83 4.89 -6.20 -20.56
N GLY A 84 4.63 -6.40 -19.26
CA GLY A 84 4.94 -7.66 -18.58
C GLY A 84 4.18 -8.83 -19.21
N ALA A 85 2.87 -8.67 -19.39
CA ALA A 85 2.01 -9.65 -20.05
C ALA A 85 2.45 -9.93 -21.49
N LEU A 86 2.94 -8.93 -22.22
CA LEU A 86 3.44 -9.06 -23.58
C LEU A 86 4.66 -9.98 -23.66
N ALA A 87 5.61 -9.82 -22.74
CA ALA A 87 6.78 -10.70 -22.68
C ALA A 87 6.38 -12.13 -22.32
N VAL A 88 5.48 -12.32 -21.36
CA VAL A 88 5.00 -13.64 -20.95
C VAL A 88 4.10 -14.30 -22.01
N ALA A 89 3.40 -13.50 -22.84
CA ALA A 89 2.55 -13.98 -23.92
C ALA A 89 3.32 -14.23 -25.24
N GLY A 90 4.66 -14.24 -25.22
CA GLY A 90 5.46 -14.50 -26.42
C GLY A 90 5.42 -13.37 -27.43
N TRP A 91 5.32 -12.12 -26.97
CA TRP A 91 5.27 -10.91 -27.80
C TRP A 91 4.03 -10.80 -28.70
N ASN A 92 2.96 -11.54 -28.37
CA ASN A 92 1.67 -11.42 -29.03
C ASN A 92 0.78 -10.38 -28.33
N PRO A 93 0.51 -9.22 -28.95
CA PRO A 93 -0.23 -8.12 -28.31
C PRO A 93 -1.71 -8.44 -28.06
N ILE A 94 -2.32 -9.30 -28.89
CA ILE A 94 -3.72 -9.69 -28.72
C ILE A 94 -3.82 -10.60 -27.50
N THR A 95 -2.99 -11.64 -27.45
CA THR A 95 -2.95 -12.55 -26.29
C THR A 95 -2.59 -11.79 -25.02
N ALA A 96 -1.58 -10.92 -25.05
CA ALA A 96 -1.19 -10.12 -23.90
C ALA A 96 -2.35 -9.30 -23.33
N THR A 97 -3.13 -8.64 -24.20
CA THR A 97 -4.29 -7.84 -23.79
C THR A 97 -5.33 -8.68 -23.03
N TRP A 98 -5.64 -9.88 -23.51
CA TRP A 98 -6.54 -10.78 -22.80
C TRP A 98 -5.94 -11.26 -21.47
N ARG A 99 -4.63 -11.55 -21.46
CA ARG A 99 -3.90 -12.02 -20.28
C ARG A 99 -3.85 -10.99 -19.16
N VAL A 100 -3.79 -9.69 -19.48
CA VAL A 100 -3.90 -8.61 -18.48
C VAL A 100 -5.15 -8.81 -17.61
N ILE A 101 -6.28 -9.21 -18.20
CA ILE A 101 -7.52 -9.42 -17.46
C ILE A 101 -7.59 -10.81 -16.84
N ASP A 102 -7.52 -11.87 -17.63
CA ASP A 102 -7.85 -13.23 -17.17
C ASP A 102 -6.76 -13.87 -16.30
N THR A 103 -5.50 -13.47 -16.47
CA THR A 103 -4.34 -14.11 -15.85
C THR A 103 -3.74 -13.23 -14.76
N TYR A 104 -3.86 -11.91 -14.88
CA TYR A 104 -3.27 -10.98 -13.92
C TYR A 104 -4.34 -10.25 -13.09
N ALA A 105 -5.25 -9.50 -13.71
CA ALA A 105 -6.19 -8.66 -12.95
C ALA A 105 -7.20 -9.47 -12.12
N VAL A 106 -7.91 -10.42 -12.74
CA VAL A 106 -8.95 -11.20 -12.03
C VAL A 106 -8.35 -12.03 -10.90
N PRO A 107 -7.26 -12.81 -11.10
CA PRO A 107 -6.62 -13.53 -10.01
C PRO A 107 -6.08 -12.61 -8.92
N ALA A 108 -5.47 -11.47 -9.26
CA ALA A 108 -4.99 -10.52 -8.25
C ALA A 108 -6.14 -9.91 -7.42
N LEU A 109 -7.29 -9.63 -8.04
CA LEU A 109 -8.47 -9.15 -7.31
C LEU A 109 -9.06 -10.21 -6.38
N GLY A 110 -8.94 -11.49 -6.73
CA GLY A 110 -9.39 -12.63 -5.93
C GLY A 110 -8.32 -13.23 -5.02
N ASP A 111 -7.14 -12.62 -4.93
CA ASP A 111 -6.01 -13.13 -4.15
C ASP A 111 -6.19 -12.79 -2.67
N VAL A 112 -6.88 -13.71 -2.00
CA VAL A 112 -7.11 -13.67 -0.54
C VAL A 112 -5.84 -14.08 0.21
N ASP A 113 -5.00 -14.94 -0.33
CA ASP A 113 -3.80 -15.41 0.38
C ASP A 113 -2.69 -14.35 0.36
N GLY A 114 -2.54 -13.61 -0.74
CA GLY A 114 -1.59 -12.51 -0.89
C GLY A 114 -2.05 -11.17 -0.32
N GLY A 115 -3.28 -11.08 0.21
CA GLY A 115 -3.79 -9.87 0.88
C GLY A 115 -4.35 -8.79 -0.06
N HIS A 116 -4.28 -8.98 -1.38
CA HIS A 116 -4.73 -7.97 -2.35
C HIS A 116 -6.23 -7.67 -2.23
N THR A 117 -7.06 -8.70 -2.09
CA THR A 117 -8.52 -8.51 -1.90
C THR A 117 -8.80 -7.75 -0.61
N GLN A 118 -8.10 -8.08 0.48
CA GLN A 118 -8.24 -7.44 1.77
C GLN A 118 -7.87 -5.96 1.69
N ILE A 119 -6.80 -5.62 0.96
CA ILE A 119 -6.38 -4.22 0.74
C ILE A 119 -7.51 -3.40 0.13
N ILE A 120 -8.15 -3.93 -0.91
CA ILE A 120 -9.26 -3.28 -1.59
C ILE A 120 -10.44 -3.10 -0.62
N VAL A 121 -10.84 -4.17 0.07
CA VAL A 121 -12.02 -4.15 0.95
C VAL A 121 -11.82 -3.21 2.13
N PHE A 122 -10.67 -3.23 2.81
CA PHE A 122 -10.44 -2.33 3.94
C PHE A 122 -10.34 -0.87 3.48
N SER A 123 -9.76 -0.60 2.30
CA SER A 123 -9.67 0.75 1.74
C SER A 123 -11.06 1.33 1.47
N LEU A 124 -11.96 0.51 0.90
CA LEU A 124 -13.37 0.89 0.71
C LEU A 124 -14.09 1.14 2.04
N LEU A 125 -13.86 0.29 3.05
CA LEU A 125 -14.43 0.49 4.39
C LEU A 125 -13.92 1.77 5.06
N LEU A 126 -12.62 2.09 4.95
CA LEU A 126 -12.07 3.33 5.48
C LEU A 126 -12.59 4.56 4.75
N GLY A 127 -12.71 4.51 3.42
CA GLY A 127 -13.37 5.54 2.61
C GLY A 127 -14.80 5.78 3.10
N GLY A 128 -15.59 4.71 3.20
CA GLY A 128 -16.98 4.79 3.65
C GLY A 128 -17.13 5.27 5.09
N MET A 129 -16.26 4.84 6.01
CA MET A 129 -16.21 5.40 7.38
C MET A 129 -15.99 6.91 7.34
N VAL A 130 -15.03 7.39 6.54
CA VAL A 130 -14.74 8.81 6.40
C VAL A 130 -15.93 9.54 5.77
N GLY A 131 -16.64 8.94 4.81
CA GLY A 131 -17.88 9.47 4.24
C GLY A 131 -18.96 9.69 5.31
N ILE A 132 -19.21 8.68 6.16
CA ILE A 132 -20.16 8.81 7.29
C ILE A 132 -19.74 9.92 8.24
N VAL A 133 -18.45 9.98 8.60
CA VAL A 133 -17.89 10.99 9.51
C VAL A 133 -17.96 12.41 8.93
N ALA A 134 -17.79 12.55 7.61
CA ALA A 134 -17.99 13.82 6.93
C ALA A 134 -19.47 14.23 6.98
N ARG A 135 -20.37 13.30 6.65
CA ARG A 135 -21.81 13.54 6.58
C ARG A 135 -22.45 13.83 7.95
N ASN A 136 -21.96 13.21 9.02
CA ASN A 136 -22.47 13.40 10.39
C ASN A 136 -21.89 14.63 11.12
N GLY A 137 -21.08 15.46 10.45
CA GLY A 137 -20.49 16.67 11.04
C GLY A 137 -19.23 16.45 11.85
N GLY A 138 -18.74 15.21 11.98
CA GLY A 138 -17.52 14.89 12.72
C GLY A 138 -16.27 15.57 12.18
N THR A 139 -16.11 15.64 10.86
CA THR A 139 -14.98 16.32 10.21
C THR A 139 -14.96 17.82 10.56
N LEU A 140 -16.11 18.50 10.53
CA LEU A 140 -16.20 19.90 10.97
C LEU A 140 -15.96 20.05 12.47
N GLY A 141 -16.42 19.10 13.28
CA GLY A 141 -16.11 19.07 14.71
C GLY A 141 -14.61 19.04 14.99
N ILE A 142 -13.84 18.24 14.26
CA ILE A 142 -12.37 18.25 14.36
C ILE A 142 -11.80 19.62 13.95
N VAL A 143 -12.30 20.21 12.87
CA VAL A 143 -11.88 21.55 12.42
C VAL A 143 -12.06 22.57 13.54
N GLU A 144 -13.21 22.57 14.20
CA GLU A 144 -13.51 23.49 15.31
C GLU A 144 -12.65 23.21 16.54
N ALA A 145 -12.43 21.95 16.90
CA ALA A 145 -11.60 21.57 18.04
C ALA A 145 -10.11 21.94 17.83
N VAL A 146 -9.61 21.78 16.60
CA VAL A 146 -8.22 22.08 16.26
C VAL A 146 -8.03 23.56 15.92
N ALA A 147 -9.09 24.30 15.57
CA ALA A 147 -9.01 25.69 15.13
C ALA A 147 -8.25 26.64 16.07
N PRO A 148 -8.40 26.58 17.41
CA PRO A 148 -7.66 27.45 18.33
C PRO A 148 -6.15 27.21 18.27
N TRP A 149 -5.74 25.98 17.94
CA TRP A 149 -4.34 25.61 17.82
C TRP A 149 -3.81 25.80 16.39
N ALA A 150 -4.59 25.50 15.36
CA ALA A 150 -4.26 25.74 13.97
C ALA A 150 -4.65 27.17 13.53
N SER A 151 -4.07 28.18 14.21
CA SER A 151 -4.39 29.61 13.99
C SER A 151 -3.57 30.27 12.88
N SER A 152 -2.54 29.60 12.36
CA SER A 152 -1.65 30.12 11.31
C SER A 152 -1.24 29.00 10.36
N LYS A 153 -0.80 29.34 9.14
CA LYS A 153 -0.31 28.36 8.16
C LYS A 153 0.70 27.39 8.77
N ARG A 154 1.68 27.92 9.50
CA ARG A 154 2.71 27.12 10.19
C ARG A 154 2.09 26.13 11.18
N ARG A 155 1.20 26.59 12.05
CA ARG A 155 0.54 25.71 13.04
C ARG A 155 -0.35 24.67 12.38
N GLY A 156 -1.04 25.04 11.29
CA GLY A 156 -1.81 24.11 10.46
C GLY A 156 -0.94 23.02 9.85
N LYS A 157 0.16 23.39 9.17
CA LYS A 157 1.11 22.42 8.57
C LYS A 157 1.69 21.47 9.64
N LEU A 158 2.08 22.00 10.80
CA LEU A 158 2.60 21.18 11.91
C LEU A 158 1.52 20.27 12.52
N ALA A 159 0.27 20.72 12.60
CA ALA A 159 -0.84 19.89 13.05
C ALA A 159 -1.08 18.72 12.07
N THR A 160 -1.05 18.98 10.77
CA THR A 160 -1.19 17.94 9.74
C THR A 160 -0.05 16.94 9.82
N TRP A 161 1.18 17.43 9.96
CA TRP A 161 2.36 16.57 10.12
C TRP A 161 2.26 15.69 11.37
N LEU A 162 1.86 16.26 12.51
CA LEU A 162 1.68 15.49 13.75
C LEU A 162 0.55 14.46 13.63
N ALA A 163 -0.57 14.81 12.99
CA ALA A 163 -1.66 13.87 12.72
C ALA A 163 -1.16 12.68 11.89
N GLY A 164 -0.34 12.93 10.87
CA GLY A 164 0.33 11.89 10.09
C GLY A 164 1.22 10.98 10.95
N LEU A 165 2.01 11.55 11.87
CA LEU A 165 2.81 10.74 12.80
C LEU A 165 1.96 9.87 13.74
N CYS A 166 0.76 10.32 14.11
CA CYS A 166 -0.12 9.57 15.01
C CYS A 166 -0.77 8.36 14.33
N ILE A 167 -1.00 8.39 13.01
CA ILE A 167 -1.58 7.28 12.25
C ILE A 167 -0.44 6.47 11.61
N PHE A 168 0.44 5.92 12.46
CA PHE A 168 1.67 5.25 12.02
C PHE A 168 1.48 3.80 11.56
N PHE A 169 0.34 3.18 11.90
CA PHE A 169 0.16 1.74 11.75
C PHE A 169 -0.08 1.32 10.29
N ASP A 170 -0.53 2.23 9.42
CA ASP A 170 -0.81 1.95 8.00
C ASP A 170 -0.81 3.25 7.18
N ASP A 171 -0.24 3.22 5.98
CA ASP A 171 -0.08 4.39 5.10
C ASP A 171 -1.34 4.72 4.30
N TYR A 172 -2.15 3.74 3.92
CA TYR A 172 -3.46 3.97 3.29
C TYR A 172 -4.42 4.63 4.27
N ALA A 173 -4.52 4.09 5.49
CA ALA A 173 -5.35 4.65 6.55
C ALA A 173 -4.92 6.07 6.91
N ASN A 174 -3.60 6.32 7.02
CA ASN A 174 -3.06 7.65 7.23
C ASN A 174 -3.52 8.64 6.15
N THR A 175 -3.35 8.25 4.88
CA THR A 175 -3.68 9.11 3.74
C THR A 175 -5.16 9.45 3.69
N LEU A 176 -6.03 8.46 3.89
CA LEU A 176 -7.49 8.65 3.87
C LEU A 176 -7.99 9.47 5.05
N ILE A 177 -7.53 9.16 6.27
CA ILE A 177 -8.01 9.80 7.49
C ILE A 177 -7.44 11.22 7.62
N VAL A 178 -6.11 11.38 7.57
CA VAL A 178 -5.46 12.69 7.74
C VAL A 178 -5.79 13.60 6.56
N GLY A 179 -5.74 13.07 5.34
CA GLY A 179 -6.02 13.84 4.12
C GLY A 179 -7.41 14.46 4.13
N ASN A 180 -8.44 13.70 4.50
CA ASN A 180 -9.81 14.22 4.53
C ASN A 180 -10.09 15.07 5.78
N THR A 181 -9.54 14.71 6.94
CA THR A 181 -9.76 15.45 8.19
C THR A 181 -9.05 16.81 8.22
N MET A 182 -7.83 16.89 7.70
CA MET A 182 -7.04 18.13 7.72
C MET A 182 -7.34 19.05 6.53
N ARG A 183 -8.04 18.58 5.51
CA ARG A 183 -8.39 19.39 4.33
C ARG A 183 -9.14 20.67 4.68
N PRO A 184 -10.25 20.68 5.44
CA PRO A 184 -10.97 21.92 5.69
C PRO A 184 -10.16 22.89 6.57
N ILE A 185 -9.30 22.37 7.46
CA ILE A 185 -8.40 23.18 8.28
C ILE A 185 -7.36 23.88 7.40
N THR A 186 -6.74 23.12 6.48
CA THR A 186 -5.70 23.64 5.59
C THR A 186 -6.27 24.59 4.54
N ASP A 187 -7.45 24.29 3.99
CA ASP A 187 -8.19 25.15 3.07
C ASP A 187 -8.51 26.50 3.74
N ARG A 188 -9.02 26.50 4.99
CA ARG A 188 -9.28 27.73 5.77
C ARG A 188 -8.02 28.56 6.01
N LEU A 189 -6.89 27.89 6.22
CA LEU A 189 -5.58 28.54 6.45
C LEU A 189 -4.89 28.96 5.15
N LYS A 190 -5.53 28.76 3.99
CA LYS A 190 -4.95 29.05 2.67
C LYS A 190 -3.63 28.32 2.43
N ILE A 191 -3.57 27.07 2.85
CA ILE A 191 -2.50 26.13 2.49
C ILE A 191 -2.96 25.44 1.20
N SER A 192 -2.06 25.34 0.22
CA SER A 192 -2.37 24.73 -1.08
C SER A 192 -2.68 23.24 -0.94
N ARG A 193 -3.54 22.71 -1.83
CA ARG A 193 -3.86 21.27 -1.83
C ARG A 193 -2.65 20.42 -2.20
N GLU A 194 -1.74 20.95 -3.02
CA GLU A 194 -0.45 20.33 -3.29
C GLU A 194 0.39 20.20 -2.01
N LYS A 195 0.40 21.23 -1.14
CA LYS A 195 1.12 21.14 0.12
C LYS A 195 0.47 20.15 1.07
N LEU A 196 -0.87 20.13 1.19
CA LEU A 196 -1.56 19.13 1.99
C LEU A 196 -1.23 17.70 1.52
N ALA A 197 -1.32 17.44 0.22
CA ALA A 197 -0.98 16.15 -0.35
C ALA A 197 0.47 15.75 -0.02
N TYR A 198 1.42 16.69 -0.17
CA TYR A 198 2.81 16.46 0.21
C TYR A 198 2.99 16.14 1.70
N LEU A 199 2.30 16.86 2.59
CA LEU A 199 2.38 16.61 4.04
C LEU A 199 1.87 15.20 4.37
N VAL A 200 0.70 14.84 3.84
CA VAL A 200 0.04 13.56 4.11
C VAL A 200 0.87 12.40 3.57
N ASP A 201 1.25 12.44 2.29
CA ASP A 201 2.04 11.41 1.63
C ASP A 201 3.40 11.20 2.31
N SER A 202 4.10 12.29 2.63
CA SER A 202 5.42 12.23 3.27
C SER A 202 5.36 11.85 4.75
N THR A 203 4.17 11.72 5.34
CA THR A 203 3.97 11.16 6.69
C THR A 203 3.27 9.81 6.70
N ALA A 204 2.76 9.34 5.57
CA ALA A 204 2.10 8.04 5.46
C ALA A 204 3.16 6.94 5.35
N ALA A 205 3.70 6.71 4.14
CA ALA A 205 4.67 5.65 3.90
C ALA A 205 5.96 5.79 4.74
N PRO A 206 6.57 6.99 4.91
CA PRO A 206 7.78 7.13 5.73
C PRO A 206 7.62 6.73 7.20
N VAL A 207 6.46 7.00 7.80
CA VAL A 207 6.21 6.64 9.21
C VAL A 207 5.95 5.15 9.32
N ALA A 208 5.14 4.61 8.41
CA ALA A 208 4.82 3.18 8.39
C ALA A 208 6.09 2.31 8.21
N ALA A 209 7.07 2.75 7.43
CA ALA A 209 8.36 2.07 7.28
C ALA A 209 9.31 2.19 8.48
N LEU A 210 9.10 3.17 9.38
CA LEU A 210 9.99 3.41 10.52
C LEU A 210 9.48 2.82 11.83
N VAL A 211 8.16 2.75 12.01
CA VAL A 211 7.56 2.33 13.27
C VAL A 211 7.47 0.81 13.33
N PRO A 212 8.05 0.14 14.36
CA PRO A 212 8.05 -1.33 14.46
C PRO A 212 6.68 -2.00 14.56
N ILE A 213 5.62 -1.21 14.72
CA ILE A 213 4.24 -1.67 14.80
C ILE A 213 3.50 -1.01 13.63
N SER A 214 3.60 -1.62 12.46
CA SER A 214 2.90 -1.17 11.24
C SER A 214 2.61 -2.34 10.31
N THR A 215 1.80 -2.08 9.28
CA THR A 215 1.45 -3.04 8.24
C THR A 215 2.61 -3.38 7.30
N TRP A 216 3.64 -2.52 7.25
CA TRP A 216 4.83 -2.71 6.41
C TRP A 216 5.90 -3.60 7.06
N VAL A 217 5.99 -3.58 8.40
CA VAL A 217 7.05 -4.29 9.12
C VAL A 217 7.02 -5.80 8.86
N GLY A 218 5.84 -6.41 8.82
CA GLY A 218 5.72 -7.85 8.50
C GLY A 218 6.28 -8.20 7.12
N TYR A 219 6.02 -7.34 6.13
CA TYR A 219 6.56 -7.50 4.77
C TYR A 219 8.07 -7.25 4.71
N GLU A 220 8.58 -6.23 5.39
CA GLU A 220 10.03 -5.96 5.42
C GLU A 220 10.80 -7.08 6.12
N ILE A 221 10.29 -7.62 7.23
CA ILE A 221 10.85 -8.77 7.93
C ILE A 221 10.84 -10.01 7.04
N SER A 222 9.76 -10.26 6.30
CA SER A 222 9.68 -11.42 5.40
C SER A 222 10.68 -11.30 4.25
N LEU A 223 10.85 -10.10 3.67
CA LEU A 223 11.87 -9.85 2.65
C LEU A 223 13.30 -10.03 3.18
N ILE A 224 13.58 -9.60 4.41
CA ILE A 224 14.88 -9.83 5.05
C ILE A 224 15.11 -11.33 5.26
N ALA A 225 14.09 -12.06 5.74
CA ALA A 225 14.15 -13.50 5.92
C ALA A 225 14.39 -14.25 4.61
N ASP A 226 13.69 -13.87 3.54
CA ASP A 226 13.91 -14.41 2.19
C ASP A 226 15.32 -14.08 1.68
N GLY A 227 15.82 -12.87 1.94
CA GLY A 227 17.19 -12.49 1.64
C GLY A 227 18.21 -13.39 2.32
N PHE A 228 17.99 -13.73 3.59
CA PHE A 228 18.86 -14.68 4.32
C PHE A 228 18.79 -16.09 3.74
N ARG A 229 17.59 -16.57 3.40
CA ARG A 229 17.42 -17.88 2.76
C ARG A 229 18.13 -17.93 1.40
N ILE A 230 17.91 -16.93 0.55
CA ILE A 230 18.54 -16.84 -0.77
C ILE A 230 20.07 -16.78 -0.65
N ALA A 231 20.59 -16.03 0.32
CA ALA A 231 22.03 -15.94 0.57
C ALA A 231 22.61 -17.25 1.13
N ALA A 232 21.87 -17.96 1.98
CA ALA A 232 22.26 -19.25 2.52
C ALA A 232 22.27 -20.36 1.44
N ASP A 233 21.34 -20.30 0.48
CA ASP A 233 21.21 -21.25 -0.63
C ASP A 233 22.25 -21.02 -1.76
N GLN A 234 23.05 -19.94 -1.71
CA GLN A 234 24.06 -19.70 -2.73
C GLN A 234 25.15 -20.80 -2.71
N PRO A 235 25.59 -21.32 -3.87
CA PRO A 235 26.62 -22.34 -3.96
C PRO A 235 27.98 -21.94 -3.35
N THR A 236 28.22 -20.63 -3.23
CA THR A 236 29.45 -20.04 -2.69
C THR A 236 29.44 -19.85 -1.17
N THR A 237 28.31 -20.09 -0.50
CA THR A 237 28.16 -19.86 0.94
C THR A 237 28.57 -21.11 1.72
N ASP A 238 29.50 -20.95 2.67
CA ASP A 238 29.92 -22.04 3.54
C ASP A 238 28.85 -22.39 4.61
N ALA A 239 28.85 -23.63 5.09
CA ALA A 239 27.83 -24.13 6.01
C ALA A 239 27.75 -23.36 7.35
N VAL A 240 28.84 -22.75 7.81
CA VAL A 240 28.85 -21.95 9.04
C VAL A 240 28.13 -20.62 8.78
N THR A 241 28.40 -19.97 7.65
CA THR A 241 27.71 -18.75 7.26
C THR A 241 26.23 -19.00 6.96
N ALA A 242 25.90 -20.09 6.26
CA ALA A 242 24.51 -20.46 5.97
C ALA A 242 23.70 -20.71 7.25
N SER A 243 24.25 -21.45 8.22
CA SER A 243 23.58 -21.65 9.52
C SER A 243 23.47 -20.36 10.34
N GLY A 244 24.47 -19.48 10.27
CA GLY A 244 24.41 -18.15 10.89
C GLY A 244 23.32 -17.24 10.30
N LEU A 245 23.14 -17.25 8.97
CA LEU A 245 22.10 -16.49 8.29
C LEU A 245 20.69 -17.01 8.62
N LEU A 246 20.50 -18.34 8.58
CA LEU A 246 19.21 -18.96 8.90
C LEU A 246 18.85 -18.86 10.39
N GLY A 247 19.85 -18.70 11.26
CA GLY A 247 19.66 -18.47 12.70
C GLY A 247 19.52 -17.01 13.10
N ALA A 248 19.75 -16.06 12.20
CA ALA A 248 19.65 -14.64 12.48
C ALA A 248 18.17 -14.22 12.60
N SER A 249 17.87 -13.32 13.54
CA SER A 249 16.53 -12.73 13.65
C SER A 249 16.36 -11.65 12.57
N PRO A 250 15.44 -11.84 11.58
CA PRO A 250 15.18 -10.82 10.56
C PRO A 250 14.66 -9.52 11.17
N PHE A 251 13.91 -9.63 12.27
CA PHE A 251 13.43 -8.49 13.03
C PHE A 251 14.57 -7.68 13.67
N ALA A 252 15.53 -8.33 14.33
CA ALA A 252 16.67 -7.62 14.93
C ALA A 252 17.45 -6.84 13.86
N VAL A 253 17.58 -7.43 12.66
CA VAL A 253 18.19 -6.77 11.51
C VAL A 253 17.36 -5.57 11.06
N PHE A 254 16.03 -5.68 10.96
CA PHE A 254 15.16 -4.53 10.67
C PHE A 254 15.38 -3.35 11.64
N ILE A 255 15.47 -3.60 12.95
CA ILE A 255 15.74 -2.50 13.91
C ILE A 255 17.10 -1.85 13.65
N HIS A 256 18.09 -2.65 13.28
CA HIS A 256 19.41 -2.14 12.90
C HIS A 256 19.41 -1.42 11.53
N THR A 257 18.42 -1.64 10.66
CA THR A 257 18.30 -0.92 9.39
C THR A 257 17.65 0.46 9.55
N ILE A 258 16.85 0.69 10.60
CA ILE A 258 16.14 1.97 10.83
C ILE A 258 17.03 3.21 10.66
N PRO A 259 18.25 3.29 11.26
CA PRO A 259 19.14 4.45 11.07
C PRO A 259 19.63 4.65 9.63
N TYR A 260 19.58 3.60 8.80
CA TYR A 260 19.99 3.60 7.39
C TYR A 260 18.82 3.82 6.43
N LEU A 261 17.58 3.95 6.94
CA LEU A 261 16.41 4.37 6.16
C LEU A 261 16.47 5.89 5.89
N PHE A 262 17.47 6.30 5.11
CA PHE A 262 17.77 7.69 4.84
C PHE A 262 16.59 8.43 4.21
N TYR A 263 15.87 7.81 3.26
CA TYR A 263 14.74 8.46 2.61
C TYR A 263 13.60 8.76 3.61
N PRO A 264 13.04 7.77 4.35
CA PRO A 264 12.01 8.07 5.35
C PRO A 264 12.43 9.10 6.40
N LEU A 265 13.64 8.96 6.95
CA LEU A 265 14.16 9.87 7.98
C LEU A 265 14.29 11.30 7.45
N LEU A 266 14.93 11.47 6.29
CA LEU A 266 15.13 12.79 5.69
C LEU A 266 13.81 13.39 5.21
N ALA A 267 12.87 12.60 4.70
CA ALA A 267 11.56 13.07 4.30
C ALA A 267 10.78 13.65 5.49
N LEU A 268 10.72 12.93 6.62
CA LEU A 268 10.03 13.42 7.82
C LEU A 268 10.66 14.70 8.37
N VAL A 269 12.00 14.77 8.40
CA VAL A 269 12.73 15.97 8.80
C VAL A 269 12.45 17.12 7.83
N LEU A 270 12.49 16.88 6.52
CA LEU A 270 12.24 17.90 5.51
C LEU A 270 10.81 18.46 5.60
N VAL A 271 9.82 17.59 5.78
CA VAL A 271 8.43 17.99 5.97
C VAL A 271 8.27 18.83 7.23
N PHE A 272 8.89 18.42 8.34
CA PHE A 272 8.90 19.18 9.58
C PHE A 272 9.54 20.57 9.38
N LEU A 273 10.71 20.63 8.75
CA LEU A 273 11.44 21.88 8.51
C LEU A 273 10.66 22.83 7.60
N THR A 274 10.14 22.35 6.47
CA THR A 274 9.34 23.17 5.55
C THR A 274 8.06 23.68 6.22
N SER A 275 7.44 22.87 7.08
CA SER A 275 6.26 23.24 7.86
C SER A 275 6.57 24.27 8.94
N TYR A 276 7.65 24.07 9.70
CA TYR A 276 8.09 24.92 10.80
C TYR A 276 8.63 26.26 10.31
N MET A 277 9.49 26.26 9.30
CA MET A 277 10.05 27.48 8.72
C MET A 277 9.04 28.21 7.84
N ASN A 278 7.97 27.53 7.41
CA ASN A 278 7.01 28.01 6.44
C ASN A 278 7.69 28.52 5.15
N ARG A 279 8.75 27.80 4.73
CA ARG A 279 9.52 28.06 3.52
C ARG A 279 9.48 26.82 2.65
N ASP A 280 8.81 26.98 1.52
CA ASP A 280 8.72 25.98 0.47
C ASP A 280 9.64 26.38 -0.69
N PHE A 281 10.03 25.43 -1.54
CA PHE A 281 10.95 25.65 -2.67
C PHE A 281 10.36 25.11 -3.98
N GLY A 282 10.91 25.57 -5.10
CA GLY A 282 10.50 25.14 -6.45
C GLY A 282 9.01 25.42 -6.74
N THR A 283 8.34 24.44 -7.33
CA THR A 283 6.91 24.53 -7.71
C THR A 283 5.99 24.64 -6.49
N MET A 284 6.38 24.05 -5.35
CA MET A 284 5.60 24.14 -4.10
C MET A 284 5.55 25.56 -3.56
N ALA A 285 6.65 26.33 -3.67
CA ALA A 285 6.67 27.74 -3.29
C ALA A 285 5.65 28.56 -4.11
N GLY A 286 5.53 28.26 -5.41
CA GLY A 286 4.54 28.87 -6.29
C GLY A 286 3.11 28.53 -5.88
N ALA A 287 2.83 27.25 -5.56
CA ALA A 287 1.52 26.80 -5.10
C ALA A 287 1.10 27.47 -3.79
N GLU A 288 2.01 27.57 -2.82
CA GLU A 288 1.77 28.23 -1.54
C GLU A 288 1.59 29.74 -1.66
N ALA A 289 2.33 30.39 -2.56
CA ALA A 289 2.16 31.81 -2.86
C ALA A 289 0.81 32.08 -3.53
N ARG A 290 0.38 31.23 -4.46
CA ARG A 290 -0.95 31.28 -5.10
C ARG A 290 -2.06 31.19 -4.05
N ALA A 291 -2.03 30.14 -3.22
CA ALA A 291 -3.00 29.97 -2.15
C ALA A 291 -2.97 31.17 -1.17
N GLY A 292 -1.78 31.69 -0.84
CA GLY A 292 -1.61 32.87 0.03
C GLY A 292 -2.22 34.16 -0.51
N ARG A 293 -2.14 34.40 -1.83
CA ARG A 293 -2.76 35.57 -2.48
C ARG A 293 -4.28 35.43 -2.65
N GLY A 294 -4.80 34.21 -2.56
CA GLY A 294 -6.22 33.93 -2.78
C GLY A 294 -6.55 33.56 -4.23
N ASP A 295 -5.54 33.30 -5.06
CA ASP A 295 -5.68 32.91 -6.48
C ASP A 295 -6.11 31.43 -6.65
N GLY A 296 -6.77 30.83 -5.64
CA GLY A 296 -7.16 29.43 -5.60
C GLY A 296 -6.19 28.50 -4.84
N LEU A 297 -6.75 27.42 -4.26
CA LEU A 297 -6.00 26.46 -3.42
C LEU A 297 -5.27 25.38 -4.24
N TYR A 298 -5.63 25.20 -5.50
CA TYR A 298 -5.02 24.27 -6.46
C TYR A 298 -4.91 24.94 -7.82
N ARG A 299 -4.10 24.38 -8.72
CA ARG A 299 -3.95 24.94 -10.09
C ARG A 299 -5.27 24.87 -10.87
N GLU A 300 -5.51 25.85 -11.73
CA GLU A 300 -6.62 25.79 -12.68
C GLU A 300 -6.47 24.56 -13.59
N GLY A 301 -7.57 23.85 -13.84
CA GLY A 301 -7.56 22.59 -14.58
C GLY A 301 -6.80 21.43 -13.90
N ALA A 302 -6.62 21.48 -12.57
CA ALA A 302 -6.18 20.31 -11.82
C ALA A 302 -7.26 19.23 -11.85
N MET A 303 -6.86 17.98 -12.13
CA MET A 303 -7.68 16.82 -11.82
C MET A 303 -7.53 16.54 -10.33
N LEU A 304 -8.61 16.64 -9.57
CA LEU A 304 -8.62 16.29 -8.15
C LEU A 304 -8.87 14.78 -8.04
N ALA A 305 -8.07 14.10 -7.21
CA ALA A 305 -8.19 12.65 -7.01
C ALA A 305 -9.50 12.23 -6.34
N THR A 306 -10.15 13.15 -5.62
CA THR A 306 -11.46 12.96 -5.01
C THR A 306 -12.26 14.22 -5.25
N ASP A 307 -13.35 14.12 -6.00
CA ASP A 307 -14.28 15.22 -6.17
C ASP A 307 -15.19 15.31 -4.94
N THR A 308 -14.67 15.92 -3.87
CA THR A 308 -15.42 16.14 -2.64
C THR A 308 -16.43 17.29 -2.76
N SER A 309 -16.76 17.72 -3.99
CA SER A 309 -17.88 18.64 -4.22
C SER A 309 -19.23 17.93 -4.26
N GLU A 310 -19.25 16.58 -4.25
CA GLU A 310 -20.46 15.80 -4.07
C GLU A 310 -21.13 16.08 -2.72
N ASP A 311 -22.45 16.26 -2.74
CA ASP A 311 -23.28 16.57 -1.56
C ASP A 311 -23.11 15.55 -0.42
N LEU A 312 -22.65 14.33 -0.74
CA LEU A 312 -22.44 13.23 0.20
C LEU A 312 -21.22 13.41 1.12
N MET A 313 -20.22 14.19 0.70
CA MET A 313 -19.02 14.51 1.49
C MET A 313 -19.16 15.82 2.29
N GLN A 314 -20.34 16.44 2.25
CA GLN A 314 -20.69 17.59 3.07
C GLN A 314 -21.56 17.19 4.27
N PRO A 315 -21.39 17.86 5.42
CA PRO A 315 -22.24 17.61 6.57
C PRO A 315 -23.69 17.89 6.24
N LYS A 316 -24.57 17.02 6.75
CA LYS A 316 -26.02 17.24 6.64
C LYS A 316 -26.38 18.57 7.29
N GLU A 317 -27.29 19.31 6.67
CA GLU A 317 -27.75 20.60 7.18
C GLU A 317 -28.32 20.45 8.59
N GLY A 318 -27.83 21.26 9.53
CA GLY A 318 -28.20 21.17 10.95
C GLY A 318 -27.50 20.08 11.76
N SER A 319 -26.55 19.34 11.19
CA SER A 319 -25.75 18.37 11.95
C SER A 319 -24.84 19.07 12.98
N PRO A 320 -24.72 18.52 14.21
CA PRO A 320 -23.86 19.11 15.23
C PRO A 320 -22.38 18.84 14.93
N HIS A 321 -21.54 19.86 15.04
CA HIS A 321 -20.11 19.77 14.75
C HIS A 321 -19.32 19.18 15.94
N LEU A 322 -19.46 17.88 16.15
CA LEU A 322 -18.90 17.19 17.32
C LEU A 322 -17.64 16.42 16.94
N TRP A 323 -16.47 16.82 17.45
CA TRP A 323 -15.18 16.20 17.11
C TRP A 323 -15.13 14.70 17.44
N TRP A 324 -15.87 14.26 18.46
CA TRP A 324 -15.90 12.85 18.86
C TRP A 324 -16.64 11.95 17.86
N ASN A 325 -17.49 12.51 16.98
CA ASN A 325 -18.11 11.75 15.88
C ASN A 325 -17.09 11.30 14.84
N ALA A 326 -15.92 11.93 14.79
CA ALA A 326 -14.77 11.51 13.99
C ALA A 326 -13.71 10.80 14.85
N GLY A 327 -13.41 11.35 16.03
CA GLY A 327 -12.36 10.82 16.91
C GLY A 327 -12.64 9.40 17.41
N ILE A 328 -13.88 9.08 17.80
CA ILE A 328 -14.21 7.76 18.35
C ILE A 328 -14.09 6.65 17.29
N PRO A 329 -14.65 6.78 16.07
CA PRO A 329 -14.42 5.79 15.00
C PRO A 329 -12.94 5.58 14.68
N VAL A 330 -12.15 6.65 14.53
CA VAL A 330 -10.71 6.55 14.24
C VAL A 330 -9.96 5.86 15.38
N LEU A 331 -10.25 6.21 16.64
CA LEU A 331 -9.65 5.53 17.80
C LEU A 331 -10.07 4.06 17.90
N THR A 332 -11.28 3.72 17.46
CA THR A 332 -11.73 2.33 17.38
C THR A 332 -10.94 1.56 16.34
N VAL A 333 -10.72 2.13 15.15
CA VAL A 333 -9.85 1.52 14.13
C VAL A 333 -8.46 1.26 14.72
N ILE A 334 -7.82 2.28 15.29
CA ILE A 334 -6.49 2.17 15.91
C ILE A 334 -6.47 1.06 16.96
N PHE A 335 -7.43 1.07 17.88
CA PHE A 335 -7.48 0.11 18.97
C PHE A 335 -7.68 -1.32 18.48
N VAL A 336 -8.63 -1.54 17.56
CA VAL A 336 -8.95 -2.86 17.02
C VAL A 336 -7.81 -3.39 16.15
N VAL A 337 -7.12 -2.54 15.38
CA VAL A 337 -5.93 -2.95 14.62
C VAL A 337 -4.81 -3.36 15.58
N LEU A 338 -4.45 -2.54 16.57
CA LEU A 338 -3.38 -2.87 17.51
C LEU A 338 -3.69 -4.13 18.34
N LEU A 339 -4.94 -4.28 18.80
CA LEU A 339 -5.39 -5.47 19.49
C LEU A 339 -5.40 -6.70 18.56
N GLY A 340 -5.86 -6.52 17.33
CA GLY A 340 -5.89 -7.56 16.32
C GLY A 340 -4.49 -8.06 15.99
N LEU A 341 -3.54 -7.16 15.77
CA LEU A 341 -2.13 -7.50 15.53
C LEU A 341 -1.56 -8.28 16.71
N TRP A 342 -1.85 -7.85 17.94
CA TRP A 342 -1.45 -8.58 19.13
C TRP A 342 -2.07 -9.98 19.20
N VAL A 343 -3.38 -10.12 18.98
CA VAL A 343 -4.08 -11.40 19.11
C VAL A 343 -3.66 -12.39 18.01
N THR A 344 -3.63 -11.93 16.76
CA THR A 344 -3.23 -12.77 15.61
C THR A 344 -1.77 -13.19 15.72
N GLY A 345 -0.89 -12.24 16.04
CA GLY A 345 0.51 -12.51 16.26
C GLY A 345 0.75 -13.49 17.41
N ARG A 346 0.03 -13.31 18.52
CA ARG A 346 0.21 -14.14 19.72
C ARG A 346 -0.18 -15.59 19.49
N ALA A 347 -1.13 -15.83 18.60
CA ALA A 347 -1.56 -17.18 18.20
C ALA A 347 -0.50 -17.91 17.38
N GLN A 348 0.41 -17.19 16.71
CA GLN A 348 1.43 -17.76 15.82
C GLN A 348 2.78 -18.02 16.50
N VAL A 349 2.97 -17.52 17.73
CA VAL A 349 4.26 -17.58 18.43
C VAL A 349 4.17 -18.29 19.79
N GLY A 350 5.28 -18.88 20.22
CA GLY A 350 5.38 -19.59 21.49
C GLY A 350 5.16 -18.71 22.74
N PRO A 351 4.95 -19.31 23.93
CA PRO A 351 4.64 -18.56 25.16
C PRO A 351 5.74 -17.56 25.57
N GLU A 352 7.00 -17.84 25.25
CA GLU A 352 8.17 -17.01 25.59
C GLU A 352 8.54 -15.99 24.49
N ALA A 353 7.72 -15.85 23.44
CA ALA A 353 7.99 -14.93 22.34
C ALA A 353 7.94 -13.47 22.80
N SER A 354 8.82 -12.64 22.27
CA SER A 354 8.83 -11.22 22.60
C SER A 354 7.58 -10.53 22.04
N VAL A 355 7.23 -9.36 22.57
CA VAL A 355 6.16 -8.49 22.02
C VAL A 355 6.34 -8.28 20.52
N MET A 356 7.57 -8.28 20.07
CA MET A 356 7.90 -7.91 18.71
C MET A 356 7.83 -9.09 17.74
N ASP A 357 8.18 -10.29 18.20
CA ASP A 357 7.93 -11.53 17.45
C ASP A 357 6.41 -11.72 17.25
N VAL A 358 5.61 -11.33 18.26
CA VAL A 358 4.15 -11.28 18.16
C VAL A 358 3.73 -10.35 17.01
N PHE A 359 4.13 -9.07 17.02
CA PHE A 359 3.72 -8.14 15.96
C PHE A 359 4.27 -8.52 14.57
N GLY A 360 5.47 -9.10 14.48
CA GLY A 360 6.05 -9.55 13.21
C GLY A 360 5.38 -10.78 12.62
N ALA A 361 4.77 -11.64 13.45
CA ALA A 361 4.02 -12.81 13.02
C ALA A 361 2.50 -12.56 12.88
N ALA A 362 2.05 -11.32 13.11
CA ALA A 362 0.66 -10.95 13.04
C ALA A 362 0.11 -10.97 11.61
N ASP A 363 -1.21 -11.04 11.49
CA ASP A 363 -1.91 -10.88 10.21
C ASP A 363 -2.34 -9.40 10.05
N PRO A 364 -1.59 -8.56 9.33
CA PRO A 364 -1.96 -7.16 9.14
C PRO A 364 -3.24 -7.01 8.32
N PHE A 365 -3.52 -7.91 7.38
CA PHE A 365 -4.65 -7.78 6.47
C PHE A 365 -5.98 -8.04 7.17
N ALA A 366 -6.08 -9.12 7.95
CA ALA A 366 -7.29 -9.41 8.72
C ALA A 366 -7.57 -8.32 9.77
N THR A 367 -6.52 -7.79 10.39
CA THR A 367 -6.65 -6.82 11.48
C THR A 367 -7.07 -5.45 10.97
N LEU A 368 -6.59 -5.02 9.80
CA LEU A 368 -7.09 -3.84 9.09
C LEU A 368 -8.56 -3.99 8.69
N LEU A 369 -8.99 -5.16 8.23
CA LEU A 369 -10.40 -5.42 7.90
C LEU A 369 -11.30 -5.30 9.15
N TRP A 370 -10.91 -5.93 10.26
CA TRP A 370 -11.68 -5.82 11.50
C TRP A 370 -11.72 -4.39 12.03
N GLY A 371 -10.59 -3.69 11.98
CA GLY A 371 -10.48 -2.30 12.41
C GLY A 371 -11.36 -1.37 11.60
N SER A 372 -11.26 -1.42 10.27
CA SER A 372 -12.06 -0.60 9.36
C SER A 372 -13.55 -0.88 9.46
N LEU A 373 -13.95 -2.16 9.57
CA LEU A 373 -15.35 -2.54 9.81
C LEU A 373 -15.86 -2.03 11.16
N ALA A 374 -15.09 -2.20 12.24
CA ALA A 374 -15.45 -1.69 13.56
C ALA A 374 -15.60 -0.16 13.56
N GLY A 375 -14.70 0.55 12.87
CA GLY A 375 -14.78 1.99 12.65
C GLY A 375 -16.09 2.39 11.95
N CYS A 376 -16.45 1.71 10.86
CA CYS A 376 -17.72 1.93 10.16
C CYS A 376 -18.92 1.72 11.08
N ILE A 377 -18.97 0.58 11.80
CA ILE A 377 -20.07 0.24 12.70
C ILE A 377 -20.23 1.30 13.79
N VAL A 378 -19.12 1.75 14.38
CA VAL A 378 -19.14 2.78 15.42
C VAL A 378 -19.57 4.13 14.84
N ALA A 379 -19.12 4.51 13.64
CA ALA A 379 -19.55 5.73 12.97
C ALA A 379 -21.07 5.73 12.69
N ILE A 380 -21.61 4.61 12.21
CA ILE A 380 -23.06 4.42 11.99
C ILE A 380 -23.80 4.48 13.32
N ALA A 381 -23.35 3.72 14.33
CA ALA A 381 -24.00 3.67 15.64
C ALA A 381 -24.07 5.04 16.31
N LEU A 382 -22.99 5.82 16.25
CA LEU A 382 -22.96 7.19 16.78
C LEU A 382 -23.92 8.12 16.03
N SER A 383 -23.99 7.99 14.70
CA SER A 383 -24.86 8.81 13.86
C SER A 383 -26.35 8.53 14.13
N LEU A 384 -26.71 7.25 14.28
CA LEU A 384 -28.06 6.81 14.63
C LEU A 384 -28.45 7.16 16.06
N ALA A 385 -27.57 6.91 17.04
CA ALA A 385 -27.84 7.16 18.45
C ALA A 385 -28.05 8.65 18.76
N GLN A 386 -27.40 9.54 18.00
CA GLN A 386 -27.57 10.98 18.10
C GLN A 386 -28.71 11.53 17.23
N GLY A 387 -29.34 10.69 16.40
CA GLY A 387 -30.38 11.11 15.46
C GLY A 387 -29.88 12.08 14.38
N ILE A 388 -28.59 12.04 14.04
CA ILE A 388 -28.00 12.92 13.02
C ILE A 388 -28.31 12.39 11.63
N LEU A 389 -28.02 11.11 11.42
CA LEU A 389 -28.31 10.36 10.20
C LEU A 389 -29.22 9.19 10.52
N ASP A 390 -30.10 8.84 9.58
CA ASP A 390 -30.80 7.57 9.61
C ASP A 390 -29.96 6.46 8.94
N VAL A 391 -30.50 5.23 8.89
CA VAL A 391 -29.79 4.08 8.31
C VAL A 391 -29.54 4.28 6.82
N HIS A 392 -30.49 4.86 6.10
CA HIS A 392 -30.38 5.05 4.66
C HIS A 392 -29.31 6.10 4.34
N GLU A 393 -29.36 7.25 5.01
CA GLU A 393 -28.36 8.32 4.90
C GLU A 393 -26.97 7.85 5.30
N SER A 394 -26.86 6.99 6.33
CA SER A 394 -25.59 6.40 6.74
C SER A 394 -25.02 5.47 5.66
N MET A 395 -25.87 4.70 4.97
CA MET A 395 -25.43 3.83 3.87
C MET A 395 -25.07 4.63 2.62
N GLU A 396 -25.80 5.70 2.29
CA GLU A 396 -25.44 6.61 1.20
C GLU A 396 -24.09 7.28 1.46
N ALA A 397 -23.87 7.76 2.69
CA ALA A 397 -22.60 8.34 3.10
C ALA A 397 -21.45 7.32 3.06
N LEU A 398 -21.71 6.06 3.40
CA LEU A 398 -20.73 4.98 3.33
C LEU A 398 -20.35 4.62 1.89
N VAL A 399 -21.28 4.74 0.93
CA VAL A 399 -20.99 4.47 -0.48
C VAL A 399 -20.36 5.67 -1.19
N GLY A 400 -20.71 6.89 -0.75
CA GLY A 400 -20.17 8.14 -1.31
C GLY A 400 -18.76 8.49 -0.82
N GLY A 401 -18.31 7.93 0.31
CA GLY A 401 -16.94 8.06 0.83
C GLY A 401 -16.03 6.98 0.30
#